data_AF-A0A154PRA2-F1
#
_entry.id   AF-A0A154PRA2-F1
#
_cell.length_a   1.000
_cell.length_b   1.000
_cell.length_c   1.000
_cell.angle_alpha   90.00
_cell.angle_beta   90.00
_cell.angle_gamma   90.00
#
_symmetry.space_group_name_H-M   'P 1'
#
loop_
_entity.id
_entity.type
_entity.pdbx_description
1 polymer ?
#
loop_
_entity_poly.entity_id
_entity_poly.type
_entity_poly.pdbx_seq_one_letter_code
_entity_poly.pdbx_strand_id
1 'polypeptide(L)' 'MHESKGPVRKAVLYKQLYRTKRERHQKMAKYIGDFVNVAEKLEEAGIKVPDELLSIMLLNSLPA' A
#
# COMPACT_ATOMS: atom_id res chain seq x y z
N MET A 1 2.29 12.20 -24.25
CA MET A 1 1.42 11.26 -23.51
C MET A 1 2.22 10.70 -22.35
N HIS A 2 2.00 11.18 -21.13
CA HIS A 2 2.75 10.76 -19.95
C HIS A 2 2.07 9.50 -19.41
N GLU A 3 2.39 8.34 -20.01
CA GLU A 3 1.95 7.08 -19.43
C GLU A 3 2.53 7.01 -18.02
N SER A 4 1.62 6.92 -17.08
CA SER A 4 1.84 6.87 -15.64
C SER A 4 2.49 5.55 -15.26
N LYS A 5 3.70 5.26 -15.77
CA LYS A 5 4.59 4.16 -15.36
C LYS A 5 5.92 4.69 -14.79
N GLY A 6 6.10 6.02 -14.78
CA GLY A 6 7.34 6.67 -14.36
C GLY A 6 7.56 6.74 -12.84
N PRO A 7 8.71 7.28 -12.41
CA PRO A 7 9.10 7.43 -11.00
C PRO A 7 8.06 8.14 -10.12
N VAL A 8 7.26 9.04 -10.71
CA VAL A 8 6.21 9.77 -10.00
C VAL A 8 5.11 8.83 -9.50
N ARG A 9 4.59 7.91 -10.34
CA ARG A 9 3.55 6.95 -9.91
C ARG A 9 4.09 6.02 -8.82
N LYS A 10 5.33 5.55 -8.98
CA LYS A 10 6.04 4.74 -7.99
C LYS A 10 6.08 5.43 -6.62
N ALA A 11 6.52 6.70 -6.59
CA ALA A 11 6.58 7.48 -5.35
C ALA A 11 5.19 7.73 -4.74
N VAL A 12 4.16 7.98 -5.56
CA VAL A 12 2.78 8.17 -5.10
C VAL A 12 2.23 6.90 -4.46
N LEU A 13 2.36 5.76 -5.14
CA LEU A 13 1.87 4.48 -4.64
C LEU A 13 2.59 4.06 -3.35
N TYR A 14 3.91 4.30 -3.26
CA TYR A 14 4.67 4.00 -2.03
C TYR A 14 4.21 4.87 -0.87
N LYS A 15 4.00 6.17 -1.10
CA LYS A 15 3.43 7.08 -0.10
C LYS A 15 2.01 6.68 0.31
N GLN A 16 1.20 6.19 -0.63
CA GLN A 16 -0.13 5.68 -0.32
C GLN A 16 -0.04 4.46 0.60
N LEU A 17 0.76 3.45 0.26
CA LEU A 17 0.95 2.25 1.07
C LEU A 17 1.39 2.60 2.50
N TYR A 18 2.37 3.50 2.63
CA TYR A 18 2.89 3.93 3.94
C TYR A 18 1.87 4.75 4.77
N ARG A 19 0.98 5.49 4.11
CA ARG A 19 -0.05 6.31 4.76
C ARG A 19 -1.34 5.56 5.03
N THR A 20 -1.53 4.38 4.43
CA THR A 20 -2.65 3.49 4.72
C THR A 20 -2.62 3.18 6.21
N LYS A 21 -3.65 3.65 6.91
CA LYS A 21 -3.86 3.40 8.33
C LYS A 21 -5.30 2.95 8.49
N ARG A 22 -5.51 1.97 9.36
CA ARG A 22 -6.87 1.51 9.64
C ARG A 22 -7.58 2.53 10.51
N GLU A 23 -8.76 2.96 10.08
CA GLU A 23 -9.63 3.78 10.92
C GLU A 23 -10.35 2.90 11.96
N ARG A 24 -10.60 3.41 13.18
CA ARG A 24 -11.18 2.60 14.28
C ARG A 24 -12.50 1.92 13.91
N HIS A 25 -13.31 2.57 13.07
CA HIS A 25 -14.62 2.09 12.64
C HIS A 25 -14.56 1.29 11.31
N GLN A 26 -13.40 1.18 10.67
CA GLN A 26 -13.22 0.40 9.45
C GLN A 26 -13.13 -1.10 9.78
N LYS A 27 -13.89 -1.91 9.04
CA LYS A 27 -13.81 -3.37 9.10
C LYS A 27 -12.41 -3.83 8.69
N MET A 28 -11.82 -4.74 9.48
CA MET A 28 -10.47 -5.26 9.22
C MET A 28 -10.32 -5.86 7.81
N ALA A 29 -11.31 -6.62 7.35
CA ALA A 29 -11.29 -7.21 6.01
C ALA A 29 -11.23 -6.16 4.88
N LYS A 30 -11.99 -5.06 5.01
CA LYS A 30 -11.94 -3.95 4.05
C LYS A 30 -10.56 -3.29 4.07
N TYR A 31 -10.03 -3.04 5.27
CA TYR A 31 -8.71 -2.47 5.45
C TYR A 31 -7.59 -3.30 4.81
N ILE A 32 -7.58 -4.61 5.05
CA ILE A 32 -6.61 -5.53 4.45
C ILE A 32 -6.74 -5.52 2.92
N GLY A 33 -7.96 -5.56 2.40
CA GLY A 33 -8.20 -5.46 0.95
C GLY A 33 -7.67 -4.15 0.36
N ASP A 34 -7.92 -3.01 1.01
CA ASP A 34 -7.41 -1.71 0.58
C ASP A 34 -5.87 -1.66 0.61
N PHE A 35 -5.25 -2.23 1.65
CA PHE A 35 -3.79 -2.31 1.78
C PHE A 35 -3.16 -3.18 0.68
N VAL A 36 -3.68 -4.39 0.47
CA VAL A 36 -3.20 -5.33 -0.56
C VAL A 36 -3.35 -4.73 -1.96
N ASN A 37 -4.48 -4.09 -2.25
CA ASN A 37 -4.70 -3.41 -3.53
C ASN A 37 -3.63 -2.34 -3.85
N VAL A 38 -3.09 -1.65 -2.84
CA VAL A 38 -2.01 -0.67 -3.06
C VAL A 38 -0.67 -1.37 -3.29
N ALA A 39 -0.41 -2.47 -2.58
CA ALA A 39 0.79 -3.29 -2.79
C ALA A 39 0.81 -3.93 -4.19
N GLU A 40 -0.32 -4.45 -4.67
CA GLU A 40 -0.46 -5.00 -6.03
C GLU A 40 -0.19 -3.92 -7.09
N LYS A 41 -0.74 -2.71 -6.92
CA LYS A 41 -0.46 -1.58 -7.82
C LYS A 41 1.02 -1.18 -7.85
N LEU A 42 1.75 -1.36 -6.75
CA LEU A 42 3.20 -1.16 -6.71
C LEU A 42 3.93 -2.24 -7.50
N GLU A 43 3.52 -3.49 -7.34
CA GLU A 43 4.10 -4.61 -8.10
C GLU A 43 3.85 -4.45 -9.61
N GLU A 44 2.63 -4.09 -10.01
CA GLU A 44 2.30 -3.72 -11.40
C GLU A 44 3.14 -2.55 -11.93
N ALA A 45 3.53 -1.61 -11.06
CA ALA A 45 4.41 -0.51 -11.40
C ALA A 45 5.90 -0.90 -11.41
N GLY A 46 6.23 -2.17 -11.16
CA GLY A 46 7.60 -2.69 -11.13
C GLY A 46 8.33 -2.43 -9.81
N ILE A 47 7.60 -2.29 -8.69
CA ILE A 47 8.15 -2.26 -7.34
C ILE A 47 7.52 -3.39 -6.55
N LYS A 48 8.29 -4.46 -6.35
CA LYS A 48 7.90 -5.52 -5.42
C LYS A 48 8.40 -5.18 -4.02
N VAL A 49 7.47 -5.01 -3.09
CA VAL A 49 7.79 -4.86 -1.66
C VAL A 49 7.95 -6.27 -1.07
N PRO A 50 9.03 -6.57 -0.31
CA PRO A 50 9.18 -7.87 0.33
C PRO A 50 8.01 -8.20 1.27
N ASP A 51 7.56 -9.46 1.27
CA ASP A 51 6.39 -9.91 2.05
C ASP A 51 6.54 -9.67 3.56
N GLU A 52 7.76 -9.86 4.09
CA GLU A 52 8.09 -9.56 5.49
C GLU A 52 7.88 -8.06 5.79
N LEU A 53 8.35 -7.18 4.90
CA LEU A 53 8.18 -5.75 5.04
C LEU A 53 6.71 -5.33 4.91
N LEU A 54 5.95 -5.93 3.98
CA LEU A 54 4.50 -5.72 3.88
C LEU A 54 3.79 -6.11 5.18
N SER A 55 4.17 -7.22 5.79
CA SER A 55 3.60 -7.69 7.06
C SER A 55 3.90 -6.71 8.20
N ILE A 56 5.14 -6.23 8.31
CA ILE A 56 5.54 -5.21 9.29
C ILE A 56 4.76 -3.91 9.07
N MET A 57 4.61 -3.45 7.83
CA MET A 57 3.87 -2.24 7.49
C MET A 57 2.37 -2.38 7.83
N LEU A 58 1.77 -3.54 7.55
CA LEU A 58 0.37 -3.83 7.87
C LEU A 58 0.12 -3.82 9.38
N LEU A 59 1.03 -4.39 10.19
CA LEU A 59 0.92 -4.37 11.65
C LEU A 59 1.07 -2.95 12.22
N ASN A 60 2.04 -2.18 11.73
CA ASN A 60 2.29 -0.79 12.18
C ASN A 60 1.17 0.20 11.82
N SER A 61 0.31 -0.16 10.88
CA SER A 61 -0.77 0.69 10.38
C SER A 61 -2.11 0.42 11.08
N LEU A 62 -2.16 -0.56 11.98
CA LEU A 62 -3.29 -0.80 12.86
C LEU A 62 -3.34 0.26 13.98
N PRO A 63 -4.53 0.67 14.43
CA PRO A 63 -4.66 1.50 15.62
C PRO A 63 -4.12 0.76 16.85
N ALA A 64 -3.48 1.51 17.75
CA ALA A 64 -3.11 1.06 19.09
C ALA A 64 -4.34 0.78 19.96
#